data_AF-X1E8T8-F1
#
_entry.id   AF-X1E8T8-F1
#
_cell.length_a   1.000
_cell.length_b   1.000
_cell.length_c   1.000
_cell.angle_alpha   90.00
_cell.angle_beta   90.00
_cell.angle_gamma   90.00
#
_symmetry.space_group_name_H-M   'P 1'
#
loop_
_entity.id
_entity.type
_entity.pdbx_description
1 polymer ?
#
loop_
_entity_poly.entity_id
_entity_poly.type
_entity_poly.pdbx_seq_one_letter_code
_entity_poly.pdbx_strand_id
1 'polypeptide(L)'
;LISYLSRSIDVDDLYLRFRKIKGEILVNPAGIIQEESHVSIASAERAFLDLMYLDPGFYVDNSDALDKKALKRLLPIYDNMSLISRINDMIENG
;
A
#
# COMPACT_ATOMS: atom_id res chain seq x y z
N LEU A 1 19.25 -13.77 -8.43
CA LEU A 1 18.38 -12.93 -7.58
C LEU A 1 16.94 -13.33 -7.88
N ILE A 2 16.36 -14.21 -7.05
CA ILE A 2 15.10 -14.92 -7.32
C ILE A 2 13.93 -14.19 -6.63
N SER A 3 12.79 -14.12 -7.31
CA SER A 3 11.63 -13.24 -7.10
C SER A 3 10.73 -13.56 -5.88
N TYR A 4 11.16 -13.28 -4.65
CA TYR A 4 10.36 -13.53 -3.43
C TYR A 4 9.22 -12.52 -3.17
N LEU A 5 8.97 -11.56 -4.05
CA LEU A 5 7.94 -10.52 -3.83
C LEU A 5 6.52 -11.05 -4.00
N SER A 6 6.33 -12.14 -4.74
CA SER A 6 5.02 -12.76 -4.93
C SER A 6 5.12 -14.26 -5.13
N ARG A 7 4.25 -15.02 -4.46
CA ARG A 7 4.10 -16.47 -4.62
C ARG A 7 2.62 -16.80 -4.76
N SER A 8 2.28 -17.73 -5.63
CA SER A 8 0.93 -18.29 -5.69
C SER A 8 0.98 -19.78 -5.38
N ILE A 9 -0.02 -20.29 -4.69
CA ILE A 9 -0.19 -21.72 -4.40
C ILE A 9 -1.63 -22.11 -4.69
N ASP A 10 -1.80 -23.33 -5.20
CA ASP A 10 -3.08 -24.01 -5.37
C ASP A 10 -3.22 -25.03 -4.25
N VAL A 11 -4.29 -24.94 -3.46
CA VAL A 11 -4.63 -25.91 -2.41
C VAL A 11 -6.07 -26.31 -2.60
N ASP A 12 -6.30 -27.57 -2.99
CA ASP A 12 -7.61 -28.07 -3.41
C ASP A 12 -8.23 -27.14 -4.49
N ASP A 13 -9.40 -26.56 -4.22
CA ASP A 13 -10.09 -25.61 -5.11
C ASP A 13 -9.77 -24.13 -4.80
N LEU A 14 -8.76 -23.85 -3.96
CA LEU A 14 -8.39 -22.50 -3.53
C LEU A 14 -7.09 -22.01 -4.17
N TYR A 15 -7.18 -20.90 -4.89
CA TYR A 15 -6.01 -20.16 -5.40
C TYR A 15 -5.61 -19.06 -4.42
N LEU A 16 -4.44 -19.21 -3.79
CA LEU A 16 -3.89 -18.24 -2.85
C LEU A 16 -2.71 -17.48 -3.49
N ARG A 17 -2.74 -16.14 -3.41
CA ARG A 17 -1.64 -15.28 -3.86
C ARG A 17 -1.07 -14.49 -2.69
N PHE A 18 0.18 -14.76 -2.36
CA PHE A 18 0.98 -14.01 -1.41
C PHE A 18 1.71 -12.90 -2.15
N ARG A 19 1.60 -11.66 -1.66
CA ARG A 19 2.35 -10.51 -2.15
C ARG A 19 3.04 -9.84 -0.97
N LYS A 20 4.26 -9.37 -1.18
CA LYS A 20 5.05 -8.67 -0.16
C LYS A 20 5.54 -7.35 -0.72
N ILE A 21 5.39 -6.29 0.08
CA ILE A 21 5.96 -4.97 -0.22
C ILE A 21 7.49 -5.04 -0.19
N LYS A 22 8.15 -4.22 -1.01
CA LYS A 22 9.62 -4.13 -1.02
C LYS A 22 10.15 -3.85 0.38
N GLY A 23 11.24 -4.53 0.77
CA GLY A 23 11.76 -4.47 2.14
C GLY A 23 12.02 -3.06 2.66
N GLU A 24 12.57 -2.18 1.81
CA GLU A 24 12.84 -0.76 2.13
C GLU A 24 11.57 0.02 2.49
N ILE A 25 10.46 -0.23 1.79
CA ILE A 25 9.16 0.39 2.05
C ILE A 25 8.56 -0.22 3.34
N LEU A 26 8.66 -1.54 3.50
CA LEU A 26 8.10 -2.27 4.63
C LEU A 26 8.67 -1.81 5.98
N VAL A 27 9.97 -1.51 6.04
CA VAL A 27 10.62 -1.02 7.28
C VAL A 27 10.51 0.49 7.47
N ASN A 28 9.94 1.22 6.52
CA ASN A 28 9.78 2.67 6.64
C ASN A 28 8.68 3.01 7.66
N PRO A 29 8.98 3.73 8.75
CA PRO A 29 8.03 4.01 9.82
C PRO A 29 7.01 5.11 9.48
N ALA A 30 7.16 5.83 8.37
CA ALA A 30 6.25 6.92 8.04
C ALA A 30 4.82 6.40 7.79
N GLY A 31 3.85 7.05 8.44
CA GLY A 31 2.46 6.63 8.42
C GLY A 31 2.18 5.38 9.26
N ILE A 32 3.13 4.91 10.09
CA ILE A 32 2.90 3.89 11.10
C ILE A 32 2.72 4.55 12.46
N ILE A 33 1.60 4.26 13.11
CA ILE A 33 1.26 4.66 14.46
C ILE A 33 1.75 3.56 15.40
N GLN A 34 2.64 3.92 16.33
CA GLN A 34 3.08 3.02 17.38
C GLN A 34 2.22 3.27 18.62
N GLU A 35 1.44 2.28 18.99
CA GLU A 35 0.66 2.33 20.22
C GLU A 35 1.52 1.96 21.43
N GLU A 36 1.12 2.44 22.61
CA GLU A 36 1.75 2.10 23.89
C GLU A 36 1.73 0.58 24.17
N SER A 37 0.80 -0.14 23.55
CA SER A 37 0.63 -1.59 23.59
C SER A 37 1.69 -2.38 22.79
N HIS A 38 2.71 -1.70 22.23
CA HIS A 38 3.70 -2.28 21.32
C HIS A 38 3.13 -2.80 20.00
N VAL A 39 1.95 -2.31 19.62
CA VAL A 39 1.33 -2.59 18.33
C VAL A 39 1.70 -1.48 17.34
N SER A 40 2.07 -1.87 16.12
CA SER A 40 2.29 -0.96 15.01
C SER A 40 1.10 -1.03 14.05
N ILE A 41 0.44 0.10 13.86
CA ILE A 41 -0.77 0.22 13.04
C ILE A 41 -0.49 1.18 11.90
N ALA A 42 -0.76 0.77 10.66
CA ALA A 42 -0.70 1.70 9.54
C ALA A 42 -1.85 2.71 9.63
N SER A 43 -1.57 4.00 9.39
CA SER A 43 -2.61 4.99 9.15
C SER A 43 -3.45 4.56 7.94
N ALA A 44 -4.67 5.10 7.83
CA ALA A 44 -5.56 4.79 6.70
C ALA A 44 -4.87 5.06 5.34
N GLU A 45 -4.13 6.16 5.24
CA GLU A 45 -3.37 6.54 4.04
C GLU A 45 -2.22 5.57 3.76
N ARG A 46 -1.48 5.15 4.80
CA ARG A 46 -0.40 4.18 4.63
C ARG A 46 -0.94 2.82 4.19
N ALA A 47 -2.01 2.34 4.82
CA ALA A 47 -2.67 1.10 4.47
C ALA A 47 -3.23 1.14 3.03
N PHE A 48 -3.84 2.26 2.64
CA PHE A 48 -4.33 2.48 1.29
C PHE A 48 -3.20 2.44 0.25
N LEU A 49 -2.10 3.17 0.47
CA LEU A 49 -0.98 3.19 -0.46
C LEU A 49 -0.27 1.82 -0.56
N ASP A 50 -0.13 1.12 0.58
CA ASP A 50 0.38 -0.25 0.63
C ASP A 50 -0.48 -1.20 -0.23
N LEU A 51 -1.81 -1.08 -0.14
CA LEU A 51 -2.74 -1.85 -0.95
C LEU A 51 -2.63 -1.49 -2.43
N MET A 52 -2.64 -0.20 -2.79
CA MET A 52 -2.56 0.24 -4.18
C MET A 52 -1.20 -0.09 -4.83
N TYR A 53 -0.12 -0.15 -4.04
CA TYR A 53 1.19 -0.61 -4.51
C TYR A 53 1.16 -2.11 -4.86
N LEU A 54 0.51 -2.92 -4.03
CA LEU A 54 0.43 -4.37 -4.22
C LEU A 54 -0.62 -4.78 -5.26
N ASP A 55 -1.75 -4.06 -5.31
CA ASP A 55 -2.87 -4.31 -6.21
C ASP A 55 -3.30 -3.04 -6.96
N PRO A 56 -2.69 -2.80 -8.12
CA PRO A 56 -3.02 -1.68 -8.98
C PRO A 56 -4.49 -1.54 -9.40
N GLY A 57 -5.23 -2.65 -9.41
CA GLY A 57 -6.62 -2.70 -9.89
C GLY A 57 -7.65 -2.63 -8.77
N PHE A 58 -7.23 -2.46 -7.52
CA PHE A 58 -8.14 -2.37 -6.39
C PHE A 58 -8.97 -1.09 -6.45
N TYR A 59 -10.28 -1.22 -6.24
CA TYR A 59 -11.21 -0.10 -6.19
C TYR A 59 -11.62 0.15 -4.73
N VAL A 60 -11.48 1.39 -4.28
CA VAL A 60 -11.87 1.81 -2.92
C VAL A 60 -13.14 2.63 -2.98
N ASP A 61 -14.19 2.15 -2.32
CA ASP A 61 -15.52 2.74 -2.37
C ASP A 61 -15.62 4.11 -1.68
N ASN A 62 -14.75 4.39 -0.70
CA ASN A 62 -14.74 5.62 0.08
C ASN A 62 -13.35 6.25 0.16
N SER A 63 -12.85 6.74 -0.98
CA SER A 63 -11.57 7.46 -1.04
C SER A 63 -11.60 8.84 -0.36
N ASP A 64 -12.79 9.42 -0.17
CA ASP A 64 -12.96 10.78 0.36
C ASP A 64 -12.61 10.89 1.85
N ALA A 65 -12.61 9.77 2.57
CA ALA A 65 -12.20 9.71 3.97
C ALA A 65 -10.68 9.85 4.17
N LEU A 66 -9.86 9.78 3.11
CA LEU A 66 -8.40 9.84 3.20
C LEU A 66 -7.87 11.28 3.20
N ASP A 67 -6.88 11.58 4.05
CA ASP A 67 -6.19 12.88 3.99
C ASP A 67 -5.27 12.96 2.76
N LYS A 68 -5.73 13.69 1.74
CA LYS A 68 -4.98 13.97 0.51
C LYS A 68 -3.58 14.56 0.76
N LYS A 69 -3.39 15.36 1.82
CA LYS A 69 -2.06 15.90 2.16
C LYS A 69 -1.16 14.81 2.74
N ALA A 70 -1.70 13.93 3.58
CA ALA A 70 -0.96 12.79 4.10
C ALA A 70 -0.56 11.81 2.98
N LEU A 71 -1.46 11.51 2.05
CA LEU A 71 -1.15 10.71 0.86
C LEU A 71 0.04 11.28 0.08
N LYS A 72 0.01 12.58 -0.26
CA LYS A 72 1.12 13.24 -0.98
C LYS A 72 2.45 13.20 -0.21
N ARG A 73 2.43 13.27 1.13
CA ARG A 73 3.64 13.14 1.95
C ARG A 73 4.22 11.72 1.94
N LEU A 74 3.38 10.69 1.91
CA LEU A 74 3.79 9.28 1.98
C LEU A 74 4.15 8.69 0.61
N LEU A 75 3.54 9.17 -0.46
CA LEU A 75 3.70 8.66 -1.83
C LEU A 75 5.16 8.46 -2.30
N PRO A 76 6.11 9.37 -2.01
CA PRO A 76 7.50 9.23 -2.44
C PRO A 76 8.21 8.00 -1.86
N ILE A 77 7.73 7.42 -0.75
CA ILE A 77 8.35 6.25 -0.10
C ILE A 77 8.36 5.04 -1.04
N TYR A 78 7.38 4.94 -1.92
CA TYR A 78 7.16 3.76 -2.76
C TYR A 78 8.06 3.69 -3.99
N ASP A 79 8.72 4.80 -4.36
CA ASP A 79 9.61 4.91 -5.52
C ASP A 79 9.04 4.25 -6.79
N ASN A 80 7.75 4.49 -7.05
CA ASN A 80 7.00 3.87 -8.13
C ASN A 80 6.21 4.93 -8.89
N MET A 81 6.72 5.32 -10.05
CA MET A 81 6.14 6.38 -10.89
C MET A 81 4.71 6.08 -11.35
N SER A 82 4.38 4.80 -11.60
CA SER A 82 3.03 4.39 -12.01
C SER A 82 2.03 4.57 -10.86
N LEU A 83 2.40 4.14 -9.64
CA LEU A 83 1.60 4.40 -8.44
C LEU A 83 1.44 5.91 -8.20
N ILE A 84 2.55 6.66 -8.29
CA ILE A 84 2.54 8.11 -8.07
C ILE A 84 1.57 8.80 -9.02
N SER A 85 1.64 8.50 -10.32
CA SER A 85 0.74 9.06 -11.33
C SER A 85 -0.71 8.76 -10.99
N ARG A 86 -1.05 7.48 -10.78
CA ARG A 86 -2.43 7.08 -10.52
C ARG A 86 -3.03 7.72 -9.27
N ILE A 87 -2.25 7.82 -8.18
CA ILE A 87 -2.75 8.43 -6.95
C ILE A 87 -2.91 9.95 -7.11
N ASN A 88 -2.01 10.62 -7.84
CA ASN A 88 -2.19 12.05 -8.13
C ASN A 88 -3.43 12.28 -9.00
N ASP A 89 -3.63 11.48 -10.05
CA ASP A 89 -4.82 11.56 -10.90
C ASP A 89 -6.11 11.35 -10.08
N MET A 90 -6.11 10.41 -9.14
CA MET A 90 -7.23 10.18 -8.22
C MET A 90 -7.49 11.40 -7.31
N ILE A 91 -6.42 12.03 -6.78
CA ILE A 91 -6.54 13.17 -5.88
C ILE A 91 -7.04 14.44 -6.61
N GLU A 92 -6.68 14.60 -7.89
CA GLU A 92 -7.04 15.74 -8.72
C GLU A 92 -8.46 15.64 -9.31
N ASN A 93 -8.92 14.43 -9.61
CA ASN A 93 -10.23 14.19 -10.23
C ASN A 93 -11.36 13.80 -9.25
N GLY A 94 -11.04 13.49 -7.99
CA GLY A 94 -12.00 13.29 -6.90
C GLY A 94 -12.10 14.52 -6.01
#